data_AF-Q5WAR6-F1
#
_entry.id   AF-Q5WAR6-F1
#
_cell.length_a   1.000
_cell.length_b   1.000
_cell.length_c   1.000
_cell.angle_alpha   90.00
_cell.angle_beta   90.00
_cell.angle_gamma   90.00
#
_symmetry.space_group_name_H-M   'P 1'
#
loop_
_entity.id
_entity.type
_entity.pdbx_description
1 polymer ?
#
loop_
_entity_poly.entity_id
_entity_poly.type
_entity_poly.pdbx_seq_one_letter_code
_entity_poly.pdbx_strand_id
1 'polypeptide(L)' 'MSVATNQGDFVKVVFVFQKNEQVEEVTLNSAQLTALLHAKQVWIESFADHFKIENSVWSYGNENVSLQIYLK' A
#
# COMPACT_ATOMS: atom_id res chain seq x y z
N MET A 1 -16.90 -8.90 -17.19
CA MET A 1 -16.66 -8.18 -15.92
C MET A 1 -16.23 -6.77 -16.28
N SER A 2 -17.12 -5.80 -16.13
CA SER A 2 -16.80 -4.39 -16.35
C SER A 2 -16.32 -3.86 -15.01
N VAL A 3 -15.03 -3.59 -14.90
CA VAL A 3 -14.49 -2.85 -13.76
C VAL A 3 -14.91 -1.41 -13.98
N ALA A 4 -15.68 -0.88 -13.04
CA ALA A 4 -16.23 0.47 -13.07
C ALA A 4 -15.08 1.49 -13.05
N THR A 5 -14.71 1.95 -14.23
CA THR A 5 -14.06 3.26 -14.44
C THR A 5 -15.10 4.32 -14.13
N ASN A 6 -14.98 5.06 -13.01
CA ASN A 6 -15.43 6.45 -12.85
C ASN A 6 -15.41 6.90 -11.38
N GLN A 7 -14.22 7.16 -10.85
CA GLN A 7 -13.84 8.18 -9.84
C GLN A 7 -12.36 7.90 -9.58
N GLY A 8 -11.48 8.85 -9.88
CA GLY A 8 -10.02 8.64 -10.00
C GLY A 8 -9.51 7.51 -9.09
N ASP A 9 -9.04 6.42 -9.70
CA ASP A 9 -8.80 5.14 -9.03
C ASP A 9 -7.75 5.30 -7.91
N PHE A 10 -8.23 5.61 -6.71
CA PHE A 10 -7.44 5.78 -5.52
C PHE A 10 -7.62 4.54 -4.64
N VAL A 11 -6.50 3.93 -4.24
CA VAL A 11 -6.48 2.76 -3.36
C VAL A 11 -5.80 3.15 -2.07
N LYS A 12 -6.41 2.80 -0.95
CA LYS A 12 -5.79 2.91 0.38
C LYS A 12 -4.71 1.85 0.51
N VAL A 13 -3.48 2.28 0.79
CA VAL A 13 -2.33 1.42 1.06
C VAL A 13 -1.89 1.63 2.50
N VAL A 14 -1.62 0.53 3.19
CA VAL A 14 -1.24 0.50 4.60
C VAL A 14 0.12 -0.18 4.71
N PHE A 15 1.15 0.60 5.02
CA PHE A 15 2.49 0.08 5.28
C PHE A 15 2.60 -0.35 6.74
N VAL A 16 3.06 -1.58 6.98
CA VAL A 16 3.14 -2.18 8.30
C VAL A 16 4.58 -2.55 8.60
N PHE A 17 5.21 -1.84 9.54
CA PHE A 17 6.53 -2.17 10.05
C PHE A 17 6.43 -2.99 11.33
N GLN A 18 6.60 -4.31 11.19
CA GLN A 18 6.25 -5.28 12.23
C GLN A 18 7.10 -5.17 13.50
N LYS A 19 8.36 -4.72 13.41
CA LYS A 19 9.27 -4.70 14.58
C LYS A 19 8.77 -3.80 15.71
N ASN A 20 8.14 -2.69 15.34
CA ASN A 20 7.67 -1.67 16.28
C ASN A 20 6.15 -1.45 16.20
N GLU A 21 5.43 -2.33 15.49
CA GLU A 21 3.98 -2.22 15.24
C GLU A 21 3.57 -0.85 14.64
N GLN A 22 4.49 -0.21 13.90
CA GLN A 22 4.24 1.08 13.28
C GLN A 22 3.50 0.90 11.96
N VAL A 23 2.56 1.81 11.69
CA VAL A 23 1.71 1.76 10.51
C VAL A 23 1.63 3.13 9.87
N GLU A 24 1.70 3.18 8.54
CA GLU A 24 1.51 4.39 7.75
C GLU A 24 0.42 4.13 6.71
N GLU A 25 -0.58 5.02 6.63
CA GLU A 25 -1.68 4.90 5.67
C GLU A 25 -1.56 5.99 4.60
N VAL A 26 -1.56 5.59 3.34
CA VAL A 26 -1.51 6.52 2.20
C VAL A 26 -2.51 6.12 1.14
N THR A 27 -3.05 7.12 0.44
CA THR A 27 -3.96 6.91 -0.69
C THR A 27 -3.18 7.09 -1.98
N LEU A 28 -3.08 6.03 -2.78
CA LEU A 28 -2.30 6.03 -4.02
C LEU A 28 -3.22 5.95 -5.23
N ASN A 29 -2.87 6.66 -6.30
CA ASN A 29 -3.51 6.45 -7.60
C ASN A 29 -3.00 5.18 -8.29
N SER A 30 -3.67 4.77 -9.37
CA SER A 30 -3.28 3.58 -10.16
C SER A 30 -1.82 3.56 -10.62
N ALA A 31 -1.23 4.71 -11.01
CA ALA A 31 0.16 4.76 -11.47
C ALA A 31 1.15 4.52 -10.31
N GLN A 32 0.90 5.16 -9.17
CA GLN A 32 1.69 4.99 -7.94
C GLN A 32 1.57 3.57 -7.39
N LEU A 33 0.35 3.02 -7.37
CA LEU A 33 0.09 1.65 -6.96
C LEU A 33 0.82 0.64 -7.85
N THR A 34 0.76 0.84 -9.17
CA THR A 34 1.48 -0.03 -10.13
C THR A 34 2.99 0.02 -9.89
N ALA A 35 3.56 1.23 -9.70
CA ALA A 35 4.97 1.37 -9.38
C ALA A 35 5.34 0.65 -8.08
N LEU A 36 4.49 0.76 -7.05
CA LEU A 36 4.67 0.12 -5.76
C LEU A 36 4.63 -1.41 -5.83
N LEU A 37 3.72 -1.98 -6.63
CA LEU A 37 3.63 -3.44 -6.82
C LEU A 37 4.87 -4.04 -7.50
N HIS A 38 5.62 -3.24 -8.25
CA HIS A 38 6.89 -3.64 -8.86
C HIS A 38 8.12 -3.23 -8.03
N ALA A 39 7.94 -2.48 -6.95
CA ALA A 39 9.03 -2.04 -6.09
C ALA A 39 9.54 -3.18 -5.20
N LYS A 40 10.84 -3.18 -4.92
CA LYS A 40 11.47 -4.10 -3.94
C LYS A 40 11.70 -3.43 -2.58
N GLN A 41 11.74 -2.10 -2.57
CA GLN A 41 12.04 -1.26 -1.43
C GLN A 41 11.21 0.00 -1.50
N VAL A 42 10.95 0.58 -0.34
CA VAL A 42 10.23 1.85 -0.18
C VAL A 42 10.94 2.71 0.86
N TRP A 43 10.96 4.02 0.62
CA TRP A 43 11.27 5.01 1.64
C TRP A 43 9.96 5.54 2.19
N ILE A 44 9.83 5.56 3.51
CA ILE A 44 8.65 6.09 4.18
C ILE A 44 9.11 7.23 5.06
N GLU A 45 8.64 8.45 4.74
CA GLU A 45 9.08 9.66 5.42
C GLU A 45 8.76 9.65 6.90
N SER A 46 7.59 9.14 7.30
CA SER A 46 7.18 9.05 8.72
C SER A 46 8.05 8.10 9.53
N PHE A 47 8.68 7.11 8.88
CA PHE A 47 9.60 6.18 9.50
C PHE A 47 11.07 6.62 9.39
N ALA A 48 11.36 7.62 8.55
CA ALA A 48 12.70 8.10 8.23
C ALA A 48 13.70 6.98 7.87
N ASP A 49 13.22 5.91 7.22
CA ASP A 49 14.03 4.74 6.88
C ASP A 49 13.60 4.06 5.56
N HIS A 50 14.52 3.28 5.00
CA HIS A 50 14.33 2.45 3.81
C HIS A 50 13.97 1.03 4.23
N PHE A 51 12.82 0.55 3.78
CA PHE A 51 12.36 -0.79 4.08
C PHE A 51 12.37 -1.68 2.85
N LYS A 52 12.68 -2.96 3.04
CA LYS A 52 12.38 -3.98 2.04
C LYS A 52 10.92 -4.38 2.16
N ILE A 53 10.26 -4.50 1.01
CA ILE A 53 8.90 -5.05 0.96
C ILE A 53 9.03 -6.56 1.16
N GLU A 54 8.40 -7.07 2.22
CA GLU A 54 8.38 -8.50 2.54
C GLU A 54 7.17 -9.19 1.93
N ASN A 55 5.99 -8.60 2.08
CA ASN A 55 4.75 -9.16 1.57
C ASN A 55 3.71 -8.07 1.26
N SER A 56 2.83 -8.36 0.31
CA SER A 56 1.74 -7.47 -0.10
C SER A 56 0.43 -8.26 -0.09
N VAL A 57 -0.53 -7.82 0.72
CA VAL A 57 -1.81 -8.51 0.94
C VAL A 57 -2.97 -7.60 0.61
N TRP A 58 -3.81 -8.04 -0.33
CA TRP A 58 -5.08 -7.36 -0.61
C TRP A 58 -6.10 -7.74 0.45
N SER A 59 -6.76 -6.73 1.00
CA SER A 59 -7.85 -6.89 1.94
C SER A 59 -9.10 -6.18 1.42
N TYR A 60 -10.24 -6.82 1.65
CA TYR A 60 -11.55 -6.26 1.35
C TYR A 60 -12.41 -6.34 2.60
N GLY A 61 -12.90 -5.19 3.06
CA GLY A 61 -13.74 -5.11 4.25
C GLY A 61 -14.53 -3.81 4.27
N ASN A 62 -15.77 -3.87 4.75
CA ASN A 62 -16.69 -2.73 4.79
C ASN A 62 -16.77 -1.97 3.45
N GLU A 63 -16.91 -2.73 2.35
CA GLU A 63 -16.97 -2.22 0.97
C GLU A 63 -15.71 -1.48 0.48
N ASN A 64 -14.65 -1.43 1.28
CA ASN A 64 -13.39 -0.80 0.92
C ASN A 64 -12.32 -1.84 0.59
N VAL A 65 -11.59 -1.58 -0.50
CA VAL A 65 -10.39 -2.34 -0.87
C VAL A 65 -9.17 -1.62 -0.31
N SER A 66 -8.28 -2.34 0.37
CA SER A 66 -7.00 -1.79 0.78
C SER A 66 -5.85 -2.79 0.58
N LEU A 67 -4.67 -2.27 0.29
CA LEU A 67 -3.45 -3.05 0.12
C LEU A 67 -2.57 -2.89 1.37
N GLN A 68 -2.28 -3.98 2.06
CA GLN A 68 -1.34 -3.99 3.17
C GLN A 68 0.04 -4.41 2.68
N ILE A 69 1.08 -3.65 3.03
CA ILE A 69 2.47 -3.91 2.65
C ILE A 69 3.29 -4.07 3.93
N TYR A 70 3.81 -5.27 4.14
CA TYR A 70 4.65 -5.61 5.28
C TYR A 70 6.11 -5.28 4.97
N LEU A 71 6.75 -4.62 5.93
CA LEU A 71 8.08 -4.05 5.83
C LEU A 71 9.04 -4.69 6.82
N LYS A 72 10.30 -4.86 6.39
CA LYS A 72 11.36 -5.51 7.15
C LYS A 72 12.56 -4.62 7.43
#